data_AF-A0AAP4D0H0-F1
#
_entry.id   AF-A0AAP4D0H0-F1
#
_cell.length_a   1.000
_cell.length_b   1.000
_cell.length_c   1.000
_cell.angle_alpha   90.00
_cell.angle_beta   90.00
_cell.angle_gamma   90.00
#
_symmetry.space_group_name_H-M   'P 1'
#
loop_
_entity.id
_entity.type
_entity.pdbx_description
1 polymer ?
#
loop_
_entity_poly.entity_id
_entity_poly.type
_entity_poly.pdbx_seq_one_letter_code
_entity_poly.pdbx_strand_id
1 'polypeptide(L)'
;AQAGDLVCFDWDGDGVADHVGFVERNYGSYYQTIEGNTSSGASGSQSNGGGVYRRTRNLSSVIAVIRPEYTGDSSSWELEEDGIWGAHTARRFRQVFGVPASAPWEPTAVRALQYFLSWALDAYRLKTATGVDRIPVDGFDGPITIGAFQAWWNASGIPAGHRIPVTKTWDTQTVQAMQIALNHSWAGSKALAVKP
;
A
#
# COMPACT_ATOMS: atom_id res chain seq x y z
N ALA A 1 8.86 -4.46 23.09
CA ALA A 1 7.85 -3.66 22.37
C ALA A 1 8.52 -2.69 21.38
N GLN A 2 7.76 -2.15 20.43
CA GLN A 2 8.16 -1.06 19.54
C GLN A 2 7.02 -0.03 19.41
N ALA A 3 7.28 1.10 18.75
CA ALA A 3 6.25 2.11 18.51
C ALA A 3 5.02 1.50 17.80
N GLY A 4 3.83 1.84 18.30
CA GLY A 4 2.55 1.32 17.82
C GLY A 4 2.00 0.17 18.65
N ASP A 5 2.84 -0.64 19.28
CA ASP A 5 2.35 -1.78 20.07
C ASP A 5 1.38 -1.34 21.17
N LEU A 6 0.35 -2.14 21.42
CA LEU A 6 -0.46 -2.02 22.63
C LEU A 6 0.31 -2.66 23.79
N VAL A 7 0.31 -2.01 24.95
CA VAL A 7 0.90 -2.53 26.18
C VAL A 7 -0.18 -2.62 27.25
N CYS A 8 -0.31 -3.79 27.85
CA CYS A 8 -1.21 -4.03 28.97
C CYS A 8 -0.43 -3.99 30.28
N PHE A 9 -1.03 -3.42 31.30
CA PHE A 9 -0.42 -3.28 32.61
C PHE A 9 -1.20 -3.99 33.69
N ASP A 10 -0.45 -4.50 34.66
CA ASP A 10 -0.92 -5.13 35.89
C ASP A 10 -0.30 -4.32 37.04
N TRP A 11 -1.13 -3.55 37.74
CA TRP A 11 -0.68 -2.58 38.74
C TRP A 11 -0.45 -3.21 40.10
N ASP A 12 -1.24 -4.23 40.44
CA ASP A 12 -1.19 -4.90 41.74
C ASP A 12 -0.49 -6.27 41.69
N GLY A 13 -0.15 -6.77 40.50
CA GLY A 13 0.62 -7.98 40.29
C GLY A 13 -0.22 -9.25 40.41
N ASP A 14 -1.54 -9.16 40.19
CA ASP A 14 -2.46 -10.29 40.35
C ASP A 14 -2.54 -11.21 39.10
N GLY A 15 -1.85 -10.84 38.02
CA GLY A 15 -1.85 -11.57 36.75
C GLY A 15 -2.99 -11.21 35.81
N VAL A 16 -3.77 -10.16 36.12
CA VAL A 16 -4.85 -9.61 35.30
C VAL A 16 -4.47 -8.21 34.82
N ALA A 17 -4.86 -7.88 33.59
CA ALA A 17 -4.59 -6.55 33.04
C ALA A 17 -5.60 -5.51 33.59
N ASP A 18 -5.09 -4.50 34.29
CA ASP A 18 -5.83 -3.35 34.80
C ASP A 18 -5.97 -2.21 33.80
N HIS A 19 -5.03 -2.12 32.85
CA HIS A 19 -4.89 -0.97 31.99
C HIS A 19 -4.24 -1.30 30.65
N VAL A 20 -4.43 -0.40 29.68
CA VAL A 20 -3.83 -0.50 28.35
C VAL A 20 -3.34 0.88 27.89
N GLY A 21 -2.23 0.88 27.18
CA GLY A 21 -1.67 2.06 26.51
C GLY A 21 -1.07 1.72 25.15
N PHE A 22 -0.69 2.76 24.41
CA PHE A 22 0.13 2.62 23.21
C PHE A 22 1.59 2.85 23.55
N VAL A 23 2.49 1.99 23.08
CA VAL A 23 3.92 2.22 23.12
C VAL A 23 4.26 3.28 22.07
N GLU A 24 4.73 4.42 22.53
CA GLU A 24 5.25 5.48 21.66
C GLU A 24 6.73 5.24 21.36
N ARG A 25 7.50 4.82 22.38
CA ARG A 25 8.92 4.48 22.24
C ARG A 25 9.36 3.48 23.29
N ASN A 26 10.20 2.54 22.88
CA ASN A 26 10.90 1.62 23.78
C ASN A 26 12.34 2.13 24.03
N TYR A 27 12.69 2.37 25.30
CA TYR A 27 14.04 2.80 25.72
C TYR A 27 14.89 1.65 26.30
N GLY A 28 14.44 0.41 26.15
CA GLY A 28 15.12 -0.78 26.66
C GLY A 28 14.78 -1.08 28.12
N SER A 29 14.96 -0.12 29.03
CA SER A 29 14.67 -0.27 30.46
C SER A 29 13.27 0.19 30.88
N TYR A 30 12.59 0.95 30.04
CA TYR A 30 11.22 1.42 30.24
C TYR A 30 10.55 1.70 28.91
N TYR A 31 9.22 1.82 28.94
CA TYR A 31 8.43 2.27 27.81
C TYR A 31 7.95 3.70 28.03
N GLN A 32 8.01 4.50 26.98
CA GLN A 32 7.24 5.74 26.87
C GLN A 32 5.95 5.41 26.13
N THR A 33 4.83 5.82 26.71
CA THR A 33 3.49 5.40 26.29
C THR A 33 2.55 6.58 26.16
N ILE A 34 1.49 6.42 25.36
CA ILE A 34 0.32 7.30 25.35
C ILE A 34 -0.85 6.51 25.92
N GLU A 35 -1.41 7.00 27.02
CA GLU A 35 -2.42 6.29 27.80
C GLU A 35 -3.65 7.18 28.01
N GLY A 36 -4.83 6.60 27.84
CA GLY A 36 -6.11 7.29 28.04
C GLY A 36 -6.75 6.92 29.37
N ASN A 37 -7.62 7.78 29.88
CA ASN A 37 -8.18 7.67 31.23
C ASN A 37 -7.09 7.56 32.32
N THR A 38 -5.99 8.28 32.16
CA THR A 38 -4.82 8.26 33.05
C THR A 38 -4.62 9.64 33.68
N SER A 39 -3.95 9.72 34.83
CA SER A 39 -3.58 11.01 35.44
C SER A 39 -2.29 11.56 34.81
N SER A 40 -2.13 12.88 34.81
CA SER A 40 -0.97 13.54 34.19
C SER A 40 0.37 13.24 34.87
N GLY A 41 0.33 12.91 36.17
CA GLY A 41 1.49 12.63 37.00
C GLY A 41 1.45 11.23 37.65
N ALA A 42 2.41 10.98 38.54
CA ALA A 42 2.42 9.77 39.36
C ALA A 42 1.32 9.76 40.44
N SER A 43 0.85 10.95 40.84
CA SER A 43 -0.28 11.10 41.74
C SER A 43 -1.60 10.93 40.98
N GLY A 44 -2.59 10.33 41.64
CA GLY A 44 -3.90 10.07 41.04
C GLY A 44 -3.98 8.74 40.31
N SER A 45 -5.19 8.39 39.89
CA SER A 45 -5.46 7.07 39.28
C SER A 45 -4.77 6.93 37.93
N GLN A 46 -4.12 5.79 37.73
CA GLN A 46 -3.44 5.46 36.48
C GLN A 46 -4.36 4.73 35.48
N SER A 47 -5.52 4.25 35.92
CA SER A 47 -6.58 3.65 35.07
C SER A 47 -7.90 4.42 35.05
N ASN A 48 -8.01 5.49 35.86
CA ASN A 48 -9.21 6.32 35.96
C ASN A 48 -8.91 7.79 36.27
N GLY A 49 -7.91 8.35 35.59
CA GLY A 49 -7.45 9.73 35.79
C GLY A 49 -8.10 10.76 34.86
N GLY A 50 -9.00 10.34 33.97
CA GLY A 50 -9.85 11.26 33.18
C GLY A 50 -9.17 12.00 32.04
N GLY A 51 -7.91 11.71 31.69
CA GLY A 51 -7.21 12.36 30.58
C GLY A 51 -6.37 11.42 29.73
N VAL A 52 -5.82 11.95 28.64
CA VAL A 52 -4.84 11.26 27.78
C VAL A 52 -3.48 11.87 28.00
N TYR A 53 -2.51 11.08 28.45
CA TYR A 53 -1.19 11.58 28.79
C TYR A 53 -0.09 10.68 28.29
N ARG A 54 1.05 11.31 28.01
CA ARG A 54 2.31 10.62 27.80
C ARG A 54 2.87 10.17 29.14
N ARG A 55 3.20 8.89 29.29
CA ARG A 55 3.70 8.29 30.54
C ARG A 55 5.02 7.55 30.31
N THR A 56 5.73 7.33 31.41
CA THR A 56 6.93 6.49 31.49
C THR A 56 6.59 5.31 32.39
N ARG A 57 6.71 4.09 31.86
CA ARG A 57 6.29 2.86 32.54
C ARG A 57 7.45 1.89 32.67
N ASN A 58 7.66 1.41 33.89
CA ASN A 58 8.62 0.35 34.15
C ASN A 58 8.12 -0.96 33.54
N LEU A 59 9.03 -1.79 33.05
CA LEU A 59 8.73 -3.11 32.53
C LEU A 59 8.11 -4.04 33.58
N SER A 60 8.38 -3.81 34.87
CA SER A 60 7.80 -4.60 35.97
C SER A 60 6.28 -4.51 36.07
N SER A 61 5.68 -3.45 35.53
CA SER A 61 4.22 -3.27 35.53
C SER A 61 3.57 -3.79 34.25
N VAL A 62 4.35 -4.31 33.29
CA VAL A 62 3.84 -4.76 31.99
C VAL A 62 3.54 -6.25 32.06
N ILE A 63 2.31 -6.63 31.73
CA ILE A 63 1.90 -8.03 31.68
C ILE A 63 1.83 -8.58 30.25
N ALA A 64 1.53 -7.73 29.26
CA ALA A 64 1.48 -8.15 27.87
C ALA A 64 1.83 -7.01 26.90
N VAL A 65 2.32 -7.40 25.72
CA VAL A 65 2.51 -6.52 24.58
C VAL A 65 1.81 -7.16 23.39
N ILE A 66 0.88 -6.45 22.79
CA ILE A 66 0.12 -6.90 21.63
C ILE A 66 0.55 -6.05 20.45
N ARG A 67 1.02 -6.71 19.39
CA ARG A 67 1.32 -6.05 18.13
C ARG A 67 0.15 -6.25 17.18
N PRO A 68 -0.65 -5.21 16.89
CA PRO A 68 -1.54 -5.26 15.75
C PRO A 68 -0.75 -5.61 14.47
N GLU A 69 -1.37 -6.37 13.59
CA GLU A 69 -0.83 -6.55 12.25
C GLU A 69 -1.01 -5.24 11.48
N TYR A 70 0.04 -4.41 11.53
CA TYR A 70 0.12 -3.24 10.67
C TYR A 70 0.36 -3.73 9.24
N THR A 71 -0.71 -3.93 8.47
CA THR A 71 -0.63 -4.09 7.02
C THR A 71 -0.12 -2.77 6.45
N GLY A 72 1.18 -2.75 6.20
CA GLY A 72 1.97 -1.53 6.17
C GLY A 72 1.45 -0.46 5.20
N ASP A 73 0.93 0.62 5.75
CA ASP A 73 1.10 1.94 5.14
C ASP A 73 2.47 2.48 5.60
N SER A 74 3.54 1.76 5.24
CA SER A 74 4.83 2.41 5.15
C SER A 74 4.67 3.47 4.07
N SER A 75 4.91 4.72 4.44
CA SER A 75 4.95 5.92 3.61
C SER A 75 5.98 5.88 2.46
N SER A 76 6.27 4.70 1.93
CA SER A 76 6.95 4.54 0.65
C SER A 76 5.91 4.63 -0.47
N TRP A 77 6.28 5.37 -1.50
CA TRP A 77 5.55 5.39 -2.78
C TRP A 77 5.96 4.20 -3.67
N GLU A 78 6.99 3.46 -3.25
CA GLU A 78 7.44 2.22 -3.88
C GLU A 78 6.51 1.08 -3.50
N LEU A 79 6.11 0.31 -4.51
CA LEU A 79 5.31 -0.90 -4.38
C LEU A 79 6.22 -2.11 -4.21
N GLU A 80 5.79 -3.04 -3.37
CA GLU A 80 6.28 -4.42 -3.46
C GLU A 80 5.83 -5.03 -4.79
N GLU A 81 6.73 -5.75 -5.46
CA GLU A 81 6.49 -6.39 -6.76
C GLU A 81 5.98 -7.83 -6.54
N ASP A 82 4.96 -7.95 -5.68
CA ASP A 82 4.41 -9.22 -5.19
C ASP A 82 3.43 -9.89 -6.16
N GLY A 83 2.99 -9.18 -7.19
CA GLY A 83 2.00 -9.67 -8.16
C GLY A 83 0.59 -9.76 -7.62
N ILE A 84 0.29 -9.07 -6.53
CA ILE A 84 -1.04 -9.00 -5.92
C ILE A 84 -1.63 -7.61 -6.17
N TRP A 85 -2.81 -7.57 -6.79
CA TRP A 85 -3.49 -6.30 -7.02
C TRP A 85 -4.19 -5.82 -5.74
N GLY A 86 -3.43 -5.16 -4.87
CA GLY A 86 -3.92 -4.59 -3.60
C GLY A 86 -4.25 -3.10 -3.65
N ALA A 87 -4.68 -2.57 -2.49
CA ALA A 87 -4.99 -1.15 -2.32
C ALA A 87 -3.78 -0.24 -2.63
N HIS A 88 -2.55 -0.69 -2.34
CA HIS A 88 -1.33 0.05 -2.61
C HIS A 88 -1.09 0.21 -4.11
N THR A 89 -1.15 -0.88 -4.89
CA THR A 89 -1.05 -0.87 -6.36
C THR A 89 -2.10 0.05 -6.97
N ALA A 90 -3.35 -0.06 -6.51
CA ALA A 90 -4.46 0.75 -7.00
C ALA A 90 -4.31 2.25 -6.65
N ARG A 91 -3.79 2.58 -5.47
CA ARG A 91 -3.48 3.96 -5.04
C ARG A 91 -2.34 4.54 -5.87
N ARG A 92 -1.24 3.79 -6.03
CA ARG A 92 -0.08 4.24 -6.80
C ARG A 92 -0.40 4.44 -8.27
N PHE A 93 -1.20 3.56 -8.86
CA PHE A 93 -1.75 3.74 -10.20
C PHE A 93 -2.44 5.11 -10.34
N ARG A 94 -3.37 5.43 -9.43
CA ARG A 94 -4.09 6.71 -9.46
C ARG A 94 -3.15 7.90 -9.34
N GLN A 95 -2.14 7.82 -8.49
CA GLN A 95 -1.11 8.86 -8.36
C GLN A 95 -0.34 9.07 -9.67
N VAL A 96 0.15 7.99 -10.30
CA VAL A 96 0.89 8.06 -11.58
C VAL A 96 0.02 8.65 -12.69
N PHE A 97 -1.21 8.16 -12.81
CA PHE A 97 -2.15 8.61 -13.85
C PHE A 97 -2.85 9.94 -13.55
N GLY A 98 -2.57 10.58 -12.41
CA GLY A 98 -3.20 11.85 -12.03
C GLY A 98 -4.72 11.74 -11.85
N VAL A 99 -5.20 10.56 -11.47
CA VAL A 99 -6.61 10.27 -11.21
C VAL A 99 -6.89 10.53 -9.73
N PRO A 100 -8.05 11.13 -9.34
CA PRO A 100 -8.39 11.33 -7.94
C PRO A 100 -8.32 10.01 -7.15
N ALA A 101 -7.78 10.05 -5.92
CA ALA A 101 -7.62 8.85 -5.09
C ALA A 101 -8.94 8.11 -4.82
N SER A 102 -10.06 8.85 -4.76
CA SER A 102 -11.42 8.32 -4.58
C SER A 102 -12.08 7.81 -5.87
N ALA A 103 -11.46 8.02 -7.04
CA ALA A 103 -12.07 7.60 -8.30
C ALA A 103 -12.21 6.07 -8.36
N PRO A 104 -13.32 5.54 -8.90
CA PRO A 104 -13.47 4.10 -9.06
C PRO A 104 -12.45 3.55 -10.07
N TRP A 105 -12.18 2.24 -9.98
CA TRP A 105 -11.30 1.56 -10.96
C TRP A 105 -11.90 1.65 -12.36
N GLU A 106 -13.08 1.05 -12.53
CA GLU A 106 -13.91 1.21 -13.72
C GLU A 106 -14.95 2.33 -13.48
N PRO A 107 -15.18 3.25 -14.44
CA PRO A 107 -14.46 3.38 -15.70
C PRO A 107 -13.21 4.29 -15.63
N THR A 108 -13.05 5.06 -14.54
CA THR A 108 -12.19 6.24 -14.56
C THR A 108 -10.69 5.92 -14.63
N ALA A 109 -10.20 5.01 -13.78
CA ALA A 109 -8.78 4.65 -13.78
C ALA A 109 -8.41 3.87 -15.06
N VAL A 110 -9.29 2.96 -15.49
CA VAL A 110 -9.10 2.16 -16.70
C VAL A 110 -9.06 3.04 -17.96
N ARG A 111 -9.91 4.07 -18.08
CA ARG A 111 -9.83 5.01 -19.19
C ARG A 111 -8.47 5.70 -19.26
N ALA A 112 -7.87 6.05 -18.12
CA ALA A 112 -6.55 6.66 -18.10
C ALA A 112 -5.47 5.70 -18.65
N LEU A 113 -5.54 4.41 -18.29
CA LEU A 113 -4.67 3.38 -18.87
C LEU A 113 -4.89 3.24 -20.38
N GLN A 114 -6.15 3.11 -20.80
CA GLN A 114 -6.52 2.96 -22.22
C GLN A 114 -6.06 4.14 -23.07
N TYR A 115 -6.18 5.37 -22.56
CA TYR A 115 -5.65 6.56 -23.23
C TYR A 115 -4.14 6.47 -23.40
N PHE A 116 -3.40 6.14 -22.35
CA PHE A 116 -1.95 5.96 -22.46
C PHE A 116 -1.58 4.88 -23.49
N LEU A 117 -2.16 3.69 -23.39
CA LEU A 117 -1.86 2.58 -24.29
C LEU A 117 -2.21 2.87 -25.75
N SER A 118 -3.20 3.72 -26.00
CA SER A 118 -3.59 4.14 -27.36
C SER A 118 -2.47 4.88 -28.10
N TRP A 119 -1.55 5.53 -27.38
CA TRP A 119 -0.39 6.21 -27.96
C TRP A 119 0.92 5.44 -27.75
N ALA A 120 0.99 4.62 -26.69
CA ALA A 120 2.21 3.92 -26.32
C ALA A 120 2.46 2.63 -27.12
N LEU A 121 1.45 2.11 -27.82
CA LEU A 121 1.54 0.89 -28.60
C LEU A 121 1.15 1.15 -30.07
N ASP A 122 1.96 0.70 -31.01
CA ASP A 122 1.59 0.76 -32.43
C ASP A 122 0.51 -0.27 -32.78
N ALA A 123 -0.23 0.00 -33.86
CA ALA A 123 -1.36 -0.81 -34.29
C ALA A 123 -0.98 -2.25 -34.65
N TYR A 124 0.25 -2.52 -35.11
CA TYR A 124 0.67 -3.88 -35.45
C TYR A 124 0.82 -4.72 -34.17
N ARG A 125 1.54 -4.22 -33.18
CA ARG A 125 1.68 -4.89 -31.88
C ARG A 125 0.34 -5.07 -31.18
N LEU A 126 -0.51 -4.05 -31.21
CA LEU A 126 -1.85 -4.13 -30.65
C LEU A 126 -2.67 -5.23 -31.32
N LYS A 127 -2.66 -5.29 -32.65
CA LYS A 127 -3.41 -6.29 -33.42
C LYS A 127 -2.90 -7.71 -33.18
N THR A 128 -1.59 -7.90 -33.11
CA THR A 128 -0.99 -9.19 -32.77
C THR A 128 -1.42 -9.67 -31.38
N ALA A 129 -1.44 -8.76 -30.39
CA ALA A 129 -1.77 -9.13 -29.02
C ALA A 129 -3.27 -9.30 -28.79
N THR A 130 -4.10 -8.43 -29.36
CA THR A 130 -5.51 -8.28 -28.96
C THR A 130 -6.50 -8.69 -30.07
N GLY A 131 -6.06 -8.68 -31.33
CA GLY A 131 -6.92 -8.87 -32.50
C GLY A 131 -7.55 -7.59 -33.04
N VAL A 132 -7.41 -6.45 -32.34
CA VAL A 132 -7.92 -5.15 -32.77
C VAL A 132 -6.80 -4.20 -33.16
N ASP A 133 -7.08 -3.23 -34.04
CA ASP A 133 -6.14 -2.20 -34.46
C ASP A 133 -6.25 -0.90 -33.65
N ARG A 134 -7.23 -0.82 -32.74
CA ARG A 134 -7.43 0.30 -31.82
C ARG A 134 -7.99 -0.15 -30.48
N ILE A 135 -7.48 0.44 -29.39
CA ILE A 135 -8.01 0.21 -28.04
C ILE A 135 -9.31 1.01 -27.87
N PRO A 136 -10.43 0.38 -27.48
CA PRO A 136 -11.63 1.10 -27.08
C PRO A 136 -11.36 1.81 -25.75
N VAL A 137 -11.72 3.10 -25.66
CA VAL A 137 -11.60 3.88 -24.40
C VAL A 137 -12.94 3.85 -23.66
N ASP A 138 -13.42 2.63 -23.37
CA ASP A 138 -14.72 2.38 -22.73
C ASP A 138 -14.65 2.45 -21.19
N GLY A 139 -13.46 2.27 -20.61
CA GLY A 139 -13.24 2.14 -19.17
C GLY A 139 -13.47 0.74 -18.63
N PHE A 140 -13.51 -0.27 -19.50
CA PHE A 140 -13.63 -1.67 -19.12
C PHE A 140 -12.25 -2.35 -19.14
N ASP A 141 -11.91 -3.01 -18.04
CA ASP A 141 -10.62 -3.69 -17.86
C ASP A 141 -10.62 -5.09 -18.48
N GLY A 142 -11.01 -5.16 -19.75
CA GLY A 142 -11.19 -6.40 -20.47
C GLY A 142 -9.92 -6.93 -21.15
N PRO A 143 -10.04 -8.07 -21.87
CA PRO A 143 -8.93 -8.73 -22.55
C PRO A 143 -8.15 -7.84 -23.53
N ILE A 144 -8.78 -6.83 -24.12
CA ILE A 144 -8.12 -5.88 -25.02
C ILE A 144 -7.20 -4.95 -24.23
N THR A 145 -7.68 -4.32 -23.15
CA THR A 145 -6.90 -3.43 -22.28
C THR A 145 -5.71 -4.19 -21.70
N ILE A 146 -5.95 -5.38 -21.15
CA ILE A 146 -4.92 -6.20 -20.51
C ILE A 146 -3.89 -6.70 -21.54
N GLY A 147 -4.35 -7.23 -22.68
CA GLY A 147 -3.46 -7.69 -23.75
C GLY A 147 -2.61 -6.57 -24.34
N ALA A 148 -3.17 -5.35 -24.46
CA ALA A 148 -2.44 -4.17 -24.89
C ALA A 148 -1.36 -3.77 -23.87
N PHE A 149 -1.65 -3.81 -22.57
CA PHE A 149 -0.65 -3.58 -21.52
C PHE A 149 0.48 -4.61 -21.58
N GLN A 150 0.17 -5.91 -21.67
CA GLN A 150 1.17 -6.98 -21.78
C GLN A 150 2.05 -6.79 -23.03
N ALA A 151 1.46 -6.39 -24.16
CA ALA A 151 2.20 -6.08 -25.38
C ALA A 151 3.11 -4.86 -25.23
N TRP A 152 2.61 -3.78 -24.60
CA TRP A 152 3.41 -2.60 -24.30
C TRP A 152 4.57 -2.94 -23.36
N TRP A 153 4.33 -3.66 -22.28
CA TRP A 153 5.36 -4.10 -21.34
C TRP A 153 6.47 -4.87 -22.06
N ASN A 154 6.08 -5.80 -22.91
CA ASN A 154 7.00 -6.59 -23.74
C ASN A 154 7.72 -5.77 -24.83
N ALA A 155 7.33 -4.52 -25.08
CA ALA A 155 8.00 -3.61 -26.01
C ALA A 155 8.71 -2.43 -25.31
N SER A 156 8.45 -2.21 -24.02
CA SER A 156 8.86 -1.04 -23.25
C SER A 156 10.38 -0.82 -23.15
N GLY A 157 11.15 -1.90 -23.19
CA GLY A 157 12.61 -1.84 -22.99
C GLY A 157 13.05 -1.78 -21.52
N ILE A 158 12.12 -1.91 -20.56
CA ILE A 158 12.43 -2.22 -19.17
C ILE A 158 13.25 -3.54 -19.16
N PRO A 159 14.35 -3.67 -18.36
CA PRO A 159 15.46 -4.59 -18.61
C PRO A 159 15.09 -6.01 -19.09
N ALA A 160 15.81 -6.48 -20.12
CA ALA A 160 15.57 -7.77 -20.78
C ALA A 160 15.72 -8.95 -19.80
N GLY A 161 14.67 -9.78 -19.70
CA GLY A 161 14.58 -10.91 -18.77
C GLY A 161 13.17 -11.13 -18.19
N HIS A 162 12.33 -10.08 -18.19
CA HIS A 162 10.97 -10.09 -17.61
C HIS A 162 9.85 -10.07 -18.66
N ARG A 163 10.03 -10.69 -19.83
CA ARG A 163 8.93 -10.82 -20.79
C ARG A 163 7.84 -11.72 -20.20
N ILE A 164 6.58 -11.29 -20.33
CA ILE A 164 5.42 -12.03 -19.81
C ILE A 164 4.57 -12.57 -20.96
N PRO A 165 3.89 -13.71 -20.80
CA PRO A 165 2.93 -14.19 -21.79
C PRO A 165 1.76 -13.20 -21.98
N VAL A 166 1.21 -13.12 -23.20
CA VAL A 166 0.01 -12.31 -23.47
C VAL A 166 -1.24 -13.13 -23.17
N THR A 167 -1.52 -13.32 -21.88
CA THR A 167 -2.67 -14.11 -21.38
C THR A 167 -3.99 -13.36 -21.45
N LYS A 168 -3.95 -12.03 -21.58
CA LYS A 168 -5.10 -11.12 -21.49
C LYS A 168 -5.85 -11.18 -20.16
N THR A 169 -5.14 -11.59 -19.11
CA THR A 169 -5.64 -11.66 -17.73
C THR A 169 -4.65 -10.98 -16.78
N TRP A 170 -5.15 -10.41 -15.68
CA TRP A 170 -4.32 -9.94 -14.57
C TRP A 170 -3.74 -11.10 -13.75
N ASP A 171 -2.95 -11.95 -14.39
CA ASP A 171 -2.15 -12.95 -13.69
C ASP A 171 -1.03 -12.28 -12.87
N THR A 172 -0.41 -13.06 -11.98
CA THR A 172 0.66 -12.58 -11.09
C THR A 172 1.75 -11.85 -11.86
N GLN A 173 2.20 -12.37 -13.01
CA GLN A 173 3.26 -11.75 -13.81
C GLN A 173 2.84 -10.41 -14.41
N THR A 174 1.57 -10.29 -14.81
CA THR A 174 0.99 -9.05 -15.35
C THR A 174 0.84 -7.99 -14.28
N VAL A 175 0.45 -8.38 -13.07
CA VAL A 175 0.39 -7.46 -11.92
C VAL A 175 1.78 -6.99 -11.52
N GLN A 176 2.78 -7.90 -11.45
CA GLN A 176 4.18 -7.54 -11.19
C GLN A 176 4.72 -6.54 -12.22
N ALA A 177 4.45 -6.78 -13.51
CA ALA A 177 4.82 -5.86 -14.58
C ALA A 177 4.23 -4.45 -14.38
N MET A 178 2.97 -4.35 -13.93
CA MET A 178 2.36 -3.05 -13.62
C MET A 178 3.03 -2.41 -12.39
N GLN A 179 3.28 -3.17 -11.33
CA GLN A 179 3.95 -2.65 -10.13
C GLN A 179 5.34 -2.10 -10.45
N ILE A 180 6.15 -2.83 -11.22
CA ILE A 180 7.46 -2.38 -11.70
C ILE A 180 7.30 -1.08 -12.51
N ALA A 181 6.40 -1.06 -13.50
CA ALA A 181 6.18 0.12 -14.33
C ALA A 181 5.75 1.35 -13.50
N LEU A 182 4.91 1.15 -12.47
CA LEU A 182 4.48 2.21 -11.55
C LEU A 182 5.63 2.71 -10.66
N ASN A 183 6.51 1.83 -10.20
CA ASN A 183 7.70 2.20 -9.43
C ASN A 183 8.64 3.10 -10.24
N HIS A 184 8.76 2.85 -11.55
CA HIS A 184 9.55 3.69 -12.45
C HIS A 184 8.88 5.02 -12.86
N SER A 185 7.60 5.23 -12.54
CA SER A 185 6.82 6.37 -13.06
C SER A 185 6.66 7.51 -12.05
N TRP A 186 6.60 8.75 -12.52
CA TRP A 186 6.32 9.90 -11.64
C TRP A 186 4.83 10.10 -11.40
N ALA A 187 4.49 10.62 -10.22
CA ALA A 187 3.12 11.03 -9.91
C ALA A 187 2.65 12.14 -10.88
N GLY A 188 1.45 12.00 -11.44
CA GLY A 188 0.86 12.96 -12.37
C GLY A 188 1.40 12.90 -13.80
N SER A 189 2.27 11.93 -14.13
CA SER A 189 2.83 11.75 -15.48
C SER A 189 1.80 11.32 -16.52
N LYS A 190 0.66 10.75 -16.11
CA LYS A 190 -0.43 10.26 -16.98
C LYS A 190 0.02 9.16 -17.96
N ALA A 191 1.17 8.56 -17.71
CA ALA A 191 1.79 7.53 -18.54
C ALA A 191 2.68 6.64 -17.69
N LEU A 192 2.96 5.42 -18.15
CA LEU A 192 3.97 4.56 -17.55
C LEU A 192 5.34 4.86 -18.15
N ALA A 193 6.33 5.08 -17.30
CA ALA A 193 7.71 5.33 -17.69
C ALA A 193 8.46 4.02 -17.94
N VAL A 194 9.41 4.08 -18.87
CA VAL A 194 10.27 2.94 -19.24
C VAL A 194 11.71 3.09 -18.72
N LYS A 195 12.03 4.26 -18.17
CA LYS A 195 13.30 4.61 -17.54
C LYS A 195 13.00 5.57 -16.37
N PRO A 196 13.72 5.45 -15.24
CA PRO A 196 13.60 6.37 -14.11
C PRO A 196 14.11 7.77 -14.45
#